data_AF-C4FIS1-F1
#
_entry.id   AF-C4FIS1-F1
#
_cell.length_a   1.000
_cell.length_b   1.000
_cell.length_c   1.000
_cell.angle_alpha   90.00
_cell.angle_beta   90.00
_cell.angle_gamma   90.00
#
_symmetry.space_group_name_H-M   'P 1'
#
loop_
_entity.id
_entity.type
_entity.pdbx_description
1 polymer ?
#
loop_
_entity_poly.entity_id
_entity_poly.type
_entity_poly.pdbx_seq_one_letter_code
_entity_poly.pdbx_strand_id
1 'polypeptide(L)'
;MIKKIFKLINKFRIPVNWYNLRRLEPISRVFGFDRGTPIDRKYIQGVICEIAGGTYSKKYGSNVKSYEIFYYTNNNPKVIIVGILTDINTLSKNKIDVLF
;
A
#
# COMPACT_ATOMS: atom_id res chain seq x y z
N MET A 1 7.67 0.49 24.97
CA MET A 1 6.74 1.62 25.19
C MET A 1 7.40 2.98 24.97
N ILE A 2 8.54 3.24 25.61
CA ILE A 2 9.34 4.50 25.50
C ILE A 2 9.74 4.86 24.06
N LYS A 3 10.24 3.91 23.25
CA LYS A 3 10.64 4.17 21.85
C LYS A 3 9.50 4.73 20.97
N LYS A 4 8.24 4.38 21.27
CA LYS A 4 7.06 4.86 20.52
C LYS A 4 6.77 6.34 20.81
N ILE A 5 6.92 6.75 22.08
CA ILE A 5 6.71 8.12 22.56
C ILE A 5 7.75 9.06 21.95
N PHE A 6 9.02 8.70 21.98
CA PHE A 6 10.08 9.48 21.33
C PHE A 6 9.86 9.63 19.82
N LYS A 7 9.34 8.60 19.15
CA LYS A 7 9.04 8.64 17.71
C LYS A 7 7.91 9.62 17.37
N LEU A 8 6.89 9.69 18.22
CA LEU A 8 5.78 10.65 18.09
C LEU A 8 6.27 12.08 18.29
N ILE A 9 7.08 12.34 19.32
CA ILE A 9 7.63 13.66 19.62
C ILE A 9 8.51 14.16 18.45
N ASN A 10 9.36 13.30 17.89
CA ASN A 10 10.17 13.65 16.73
C ASN A 10 9.35 14.00 15.49
N LYS A 11 8.20 13.35 15.27
CA LYS A 11 7.30 13.67 14.15
C LYS A 11 6.71 15.08 14.25
N PHE A 12 6.46 15.57 15.46
CA PHE A 12 5.93 16.91 15.70
C PHE A 12 7.01 17.99 15.76
N ARG A 13 8.26 17.65 16.10
CA ARG A 13 9.38 18.61 16.21
C ARG A 13 10.13 18.84 14.90
N ILE A 14 10.08 17.91 13.95
CA ILE A 14 10.79 18.02 12.68
C ILE A 14 9.79 18.53 11.63
N PRO A 15 9.98 19.74 11.07
CA PRO A 15 9.10 20.26 10.03
C PRO A 15 9.13 19.33 8.81
N VAL A 16 7.98 19.23 8.13
CA VAL A 16 7.88 18.45 6.89
C VAL A 16 8.81 19.05 5.85
N ASN A 17 9.80 18.27 5.40
CA ASN A 17 10.62 18.65 4.26
C ASN A 17 9.81 18.40 2.98
N TRP A 18 9.37 19.48 2.34
CA TRP A 18 8.57 19.43 1.12
C TRP A 18 9.38 19.01 -0.11
N TYR A 19 10.71 19.06 -0.05
CA TYR A 19 11.61 18.88 -1.19
C TYR A 19 11.24 19.79 -2.38
N ASN A 20 12.00 19.71 -3.47
CA ASN A 20 11.60 20.36 -4.72
C ASN A 20 10.54 19.50 -5.41
N LEU A 21 9.29 19.98 -5.44
CA LEU A 21 8.18 19.28 -6.09
C LEU A 21 8.29 19.22 -7.63
N ARG A 22 9.21 19.97 -8.24
CA ARG A 22 9.51 19.93 -9.69
C ARG A 22 10.67 19.00 -10.05
N ARG A 23 11.15 18.19 -9.10
CA ARG A 23 12.27 17.27 -9.36
C ARG A 23 11.81 16.11 -10.26
N LEU A 24 12.64 15.73 -11.23
CA LEU A 24 12.38 14.57 -12.10
C LEU A 24 12.78 13.23 -11.46
N GLU A 25 13.59 13.27 -10.40
CA GLU A 25 14.01 12.07 -9.68
C GLU A 25 13.16 11.82 -8.42
N PRO A 26 12.89 10.55 -8.06
CA PRO A 26 12.07 10.22 -6.90
C PRO A 26 12.73 10.64 -5.59
N ILE A 27 11.99 11.30 -4.69
CA ILE A 27 12.48 11.80 -3.39
C ILE A 27 13.27 10.76 -2.60
N SER A 28 12.85 9.49 -2.64
CA SER A 28 13.57 8.36 -2.04
C SER A 28 13.38 7.11 -2.92
N ARG A 29 14.43 6.31 -3.04
CA ARG A 29 14.42 5.00 -3.72
C ARG A 29 14.22 3.82 -2.77
N VAL A 30 14.15 4.09 -1.46
CA VAL A 30 14.01 3.08 -0.40
C VAL A 30 12.64 3.17 0.28
N PHE A 31 11.59 3.44 -0.50
CA PHE A 31 10.20 3.47 -0.04
C PHE A 31 9.95 4.40 1.17
N GLY A 32 10.78 5.45 1.35
CA GLY A 32 10.68 6.38 2.47
C GLY A 32 11.08 5.82 3.83
N PHE A 33 11.72 4.65 3.92
CA PHE A 33 12.27 4.13 5.18
C PHE A 33 13.36 5.04 5.76
N ASP A 34 14.06 5.79 4.91
CA ASP A 34 15.03 6.82 5.26
C ASP A 34 14.38 8.07 5.88
N ARG A 35 13.05 8.25 5.72
CA ARG A 35 12.30 9.43 6.15
C ARG A 35 11.42 9.16 7.38
N GLY A 36 11.76 8.14 8.16
CA GLY A 36 11.06 7.76 9.38
C GLY A 36 10.11 6.58 9.19
N THR A 37 8.93 6.61 9.81
CA THR A 37 7.90 5.60 9.50
C THR A 37 7.27 5.98 8.16
N PRO A 38 7.22 5.08 7.17
CA PRO A 38 6.35 5.28 6.01
C PRO A 38 4.97 5.71 6.49
N ILE A 39 4.27 6.54 5.70
CA ILE A 39 2.93 7.08 6.03
C ILE A 39 2.14 5.99 6.76
N ASP A 40 1.81 6.24 8.03
CA ASP A 40 0.94 5.36 8.80
C ASP A 40 -0.42 5.41 8.09
N ARG A 41 -0.66 4.47 7.16
CA ARG A 41 -1.93 4.32 6.47
C ARG A 41 -2.92 3.74 7.48
N LYS A 42 -3.51 4.63 8.29
CA LYS A 42 -4.44 4.26 9.37
C LYS A 42 -5.87 3.97 8.87
N TYR A 43 -6.13 4.15 7.58
CA TYR A 43 -7.44 3.97 6.99
C TYR A 43 -7.35 2.92 5.88
N ILE A 44 -7.31 1.66 6.30
CA ILE A 44 -7.38 0.50 5.42
C ILE A 44 -8.67 -0.23 5.77
N GLN A 45 -9.72 0.01 4.98
CA GLN A 45 -11.10 -0.43 5.24
C GLN A 45 -11.79 -0.77 3.92
N GLY A 46 -12.89 -1.53 3.97
CA GLY A 46 -13.67 -1.91 2.78
C GLY A 46 -13.17 -3.19 2.09
N VAL A 47 -13.41 -3.30 0.79
CA VAL A 47 -12.86 -4.38 -0.05
C VAL A 47 -11.46 -3.97 -0.48
N ILE A 48 -10.46 -4.82 -0.19
CA ILE A 48 -9.06 -4.47 -0.42
C ILE A 48 -8.47 -5.40 -1.45
N CYS A 49 -7.93 -4.82 -2.52
CA CYS A 49 -7.06 -5.53 -3.44
C CYS A 49 -5.59 -5.30 -3.07
N GLU A 50 -4.82 -6.36 -2.89
CA GLU A 50 -3.36 -6.31 -2.83
C GLU A 50 -2.73 -7.14 -3.94
N ILE A 51 -1.58 -6.68 -4.45
CA ILE A 51 -0.82 -7.37 -5.48
C ILE A 51 0.18 -8.33 -4.82
N ALA A 52 0.24 -9.55 -5.32
CA ALA A 52 1.17 -10.59 -4.90
C ALA A 52 1.06 -11.05 -3.42
N GLY A 53 0.12 -10.53 -2.64
CA GLY A 53 -0.03 -10.91 -1.24
C GLY A 53 -1.19 -10.20 -0.56
N GLY A 54 -1.26 -10.30 0.77
CA GLY A 54 -2.24 -9.59 1.59
C GLY A 54 -1.69 -9.26 2.97
N THR A 55 -0.36 -9.20 3.12
CA THR A 55 0.30 -9.08 4.43
C THR A 55 0.07 -7.71 5.04
N TYR A 56 -0.10 -6.68 4.23
CA TYR A 56 -0.22 -5.31 4.73
C TYR A 56 -1.61 -5.06 5.31
N SER A 57 -2.67 -5.32 4.56
CA SER A 57 -4.05 -5.15 5.02
C SER A 57 -4.42 -6.13 6.13
N LYS A 58 -3.90 -7.36 6.14
CA LYS A 58 -4.09 -8.28 7.27
C LYS A 58 -3.45 -7.76 8.56
N LYS A 59 -2.37 -6.99 8.46
CA LYS A 59 -1.65 -6.44 9.61
C LYS A 59 -2.20 -5.11 10.10
N TYR A 60 -2.72 -4.28 9.19
CA TYR A 60 -3.08 -2.88 9.48
C TYR A 60 -4.54 -2.53 9.17
N GLY A 61 -5.30 -3.43 8.57
CA GLY A 61 -6.72 -3.27 8.30
C GLY A 61 -7.54 -3.34 9.59
N SER A 62 -8.60 -2.53 9.65
CA SER A 62 -9.51 -2.50 10.81
C SER A 62 -10.93 -2.91 10.42
N ASN A 63 -11.49 -2.29 9.38
CA ASN A 63 -12.86 -2.53 8.91
C ASN A 63 -12.84 -3.12 7.48
N VAL A 64 -12.08 -4.19 7.30
CA VAL A 64 -11.92 -4.86 6.00
C VAL A 64 -13.07 -5.83 5.78
N LYS A 65 -13.80 -5.67 4.67
CA LYS A 65 -14.90 -6.55 4.25
C LYS A 65 -14.40 -7.81 3.56
N SER A 66 -13.39 -7.68 2.70
CA SER A 66 -12.74 -8.82 2.03
C SER A 66 -11.31 -8.47 1.60
N TYR A 67 -10.50 -9.52 1.46
CA TYR A 67 -9.13 -9.45 0.99
C TYR A 67 -9.06 -10.13 -0.37
N GLU A 68 -8.89 -9.33 -1.43
CA GLU A 68 -8.69 -9.80 -2.78
C GLU A 68 -7.20 -9.76 -3.10
N ILE A 69 -6.64 -10.89 -3.54
CA ILE A 69 -5.22 -10.97 -3.89
C ILE A 69 -5.11 -11.13 -5.40
N PHE A 70 -4.49 -10.12 -6.02
CA PHE A 70 -4.20 -10.08 -7.44
C PHE A 70 -2.83 -10.69 -7.76
N TYR A 71 -2.78 -11.57 -8.74
CA TYR A 71 -1.56 -12.15 -9.28
C TYR A 71 -1.61 -12.19 -10.81
N TYR A 72 -0.43 -12.15 -11.42
CA TYR A 72 -0.30 -12.25 -12.88
C TYR A 72 -0.32 -13.69 -13.40
N THR A 73 -0.16 -14.69 -12.53
CA THR A 73 -0.17 -16.12 -12.87
C THR A 73 -1.06 -16.92 -11.94
N ASN A 74 -1.54 -18.06 -12.43
CA ASN A 74 -2.40 -19.00 -11.67
C ASN A 74 -1.60 -20.03 -10.85
N ASN A 75 -0.29 -19.82 -10.67
CA ASN A 75 0.59 -20.82 -10.05
C ASN A 75 0.52 -20.83 -8.51
N ASN A 76 -0.34 -20.01 -7.91
CA ASN A 76 -0.48 -19.93 -6.46
C ASN A 76 -1.91 -20.34 -6.04
N PRO A 77 -2.09 -21.37 -5.19
CA PRO A 77 -3.42 -21.83 -4.78
C PRO A 77 -4.20 -20.83 -3.90
N LYS A 78 -3.58 -19.70 -3.55
CA LYS A 78 -4.16 -18.63 -2.72
C LYS A 78 -4.57 -17.39 -3.54
N VAL A 79 -4.46 -17.43 -4.87
CA VAL A 79 -4.85 -16.30 -5.73
C VAL A 79 -6.37 -16.24 -5.87
N ILE A 80 -6.93 -15.03 -5.75
CA ILE A 80 -8.37 -14.78 -5.87
C ILE A 80 -8.69 -14.03 -7.18
N ILE A 81 -7.72 -13.28 -7.72
CA ILE A 81 -7.83 -12.61 -9.02
C ILE A 81 -6.54 -12.86 -9.82
N VAL A 82 -6.68 -13.46 -11.00
CA VAL A 82 -5.57 -13.64 -11.96
C VAL A 82 -5.79 -12.70 -13.14
N GLY A 83 -4.76 -11.96 -13.54
CA GLY A 83 -4.81 -11.13 -14.74
C GLY A 83 -3.54 -10.33 -14.97
N ILE A 84 -3.44 -9.70 -16.13
CA ILE A 84 -2.34 -8.85 -16.55
C ILE A 84 -2.86 -7.41 -16.61
N LEU A 85 -2.26 -6.49 -15.83
CA LEU A 85 -2.73 -5.10 -15.77
C LEU A 85 -2.57 -4.33 -17.10
N THR A 86 -1.68 -4.77 -17.98
CA THR A 86 -1.50 -4.21 -19.32
C THR A 86 -2.48 -4.76 -20.36
N ASP A 87 -3.21 -5.84 -20.05
CA ASP A 87 -4.22 -6.42 -20.93
C ASP A 87 -5.56 -6.48 -20.20
N ILE A 88 -6.40 -5.47 -20.45
CA ILE A 88 -7.72 -5.31 -19.82
C ILE A 88 -8.61 -6.54 -20.01
N ASN A 89 -8.42 -7.32 -21.08
CA ASN A 89 -9.25 -8.48 -21.38
C ASN A 89 -9.01 -9.63 -20.40
N THR A 90 -7.85 -9.64 -19.75
CA THR A 90 -7.47 -10.64 -18.75
C THR A 90 -8.01 -10.34 -17.36
N LEU A 91 -8.56 -9.14 -17.14
CA LEU A 91 -9.03 -8.70 -15.83
C LEU A 91 -10.49 -9.09 -15.60
N SER A 92 -10.80 -9.48 -14.37
CA SER A 92 -12.17 -9.78 -13.96
C SER A 92 -13.02 -8.50 -13.95
N LYS A 93 -14.06 -8.47 -14.78
CA LYS A 93 -15.00 -7.32 -14.85
C LYS A 93 -15.81 -7.19 -13.56
N ASN A 94 -16.11 -5.96 -13.16
CA ASN A 94 -17.02 -5.60 -12.06
C ASN A 94 -16.67 -6.22 -10.69
N LYS A 95 -15.42 -6.67 -10.50
CA LYS A 95 -14.98 -7.27 -9.22
C LYS A 95 -14.40 -6.24 -8.27
N ILE A 96 -13.57 -5.33 -8.80
CA ILE A 96 -12.93 -4.25 -8.05
C ILE A 96 -12.88 -3.02 -8.95
N ASP A 97 -13.35 -1.89 -8.43
CA ASP A 97 -13.18 -0.60 -9.10
C ASP A 97 -11.75 -0.10 -8.86
N VAL A 98 -11.02 0.08 -9.95
CA VAL A 98 -9.76 0.82 -9.97
C VAL A 98 -10.05 2.19 -10.59
N LEU A 99 -9.98 3.24 -9.76
CA LEU A 99 -9.85 4.60 -10.26
C LEU A 99 -8.44 4.73 -10.85
N PHE A 100 -8.36 4.79 -12.19
CA PHE A 100 -7.16 5.23 -12.89
C PHE A 100 -7.04 6.75 -12.83
#